data_AF-A0A0C5BS42-F1
#
_entry.id   AF-A0A0C5BS42-F1
#
_cell.length_a   1.000
_cell.length_b   1.000
_cell.length_c   1.000
_cell.angle_alpha   90.00
_cell.angle_beta   90.00
_cell.angle_gamma   90.00
#
_symmetry.space_group_name_H-M   'P 1'
#
loop_
_entity.id
_entity.type
_entity.pdbx_description
1 polymer ?
#
loop_
_entity_poly.entity_id
_entity_poly.type
_entity_poly.pdbx_seq_one_letter_code
_entity_poly.pdbx_strand_id
1 'polypeptide(L)'
;MLSLENVEFIKILATSDATILQAGMTEAIRRRLDEEIGVILREYYRENTQFTGTTWTDEFQKAGITEDQGKAAIACARRLGIDIS
;
A
#
# COMPACT_ATOMS: atom_id res chain seq x y z
N MET A 1 2.73 -2.36 -14.13
CA MET A 1 3.86 -1.48 -13.79
C MET A 1 3.40 -0.41 -12.81
N LEU A 2 3.89 -0.50 -11.57
CA LEU A 2 3.75 0.54 -10.56
C LEU A 2 4.45 1.83 -11.02
N SER A 3 3.77 2.97 -10.89
CA SER A 3 4.41 4.27 -11.07
C SER A 3 5.40 4.54 -9.92
N LEU A 4 6.45 5.32 -10.17
CA LEU A 4 7.42 5.68 -9.13
C LEU A 4 6.74 6.31 -7.90
N GLU A 5 5.76 7.17 -8.14
CA GLU A 5 5.02 7.85 -7.08
C GLU A 5 4.21 6.88 -6.21
N ASN A 6 3.59 5.85 -6.82
CA ASN A 6 2.90 4.81 -6.06
C ASN A 6 3.88 3.96 -5.25
N VAL A 7 5.07 3.68 -5.80
CA VAL A 7 6.14 2.97 -5.09
C VAL A 7 6.58 3.76 -3.86
N GLU A 8 6.83 5.06 -4.01
CA GLU A 8 7.23 5.93 -2.90
C GLU A 8 6.12 6.05 -1.86
N PHE A 9 4.87 6.19 -2.28
CA PHE A 9 3.72 6.23 -1.36
C PHE A 9 3.63 4.94 -0.54
N ILE A 10 3.73 3.77 -1.18
CA ILE A 10 3.69 2.48 -0.48
C ILE A 10 4.86 2.35 0.50
N LYS A 11 6.06 2.81 0.12
CA LYS A 11 7.23 2.81 1.02
C LYS A 11 7.04 3.74 2.22
N ILE A 12 6.39 4.89 2.04
CA ILE A 12 6.02 5.80 3.14
C ILE A 12 5.03 5.10 4.08
N LEU A 13 3.98 4.46 3.55
CA LEU A 13 3.03 3.70 4.37
C LEU A 13 3.73 2.59 5.16
N ALA A 14 4.72 1.92 4.56
CA ALA A 14 5.45 0.82 5.19
C ALA A 14 6.33 1.23 6.37
N THR A 15 6.76 2.50 6.45
CA THR A 15 7.71 2.98 7.46
C THR A 15 7.12 4.01 8.43
N SER A 16 5.90 4.46 8.20
CA SER A 16 5.28 5.55 8.97
C SER A 16 4.29 5.07 10.03
N ASP A 17 4.11 5.88 11.07
CA ASP A 17 3.00 5.75 12.01
C ASP A 17 1.71 6.33 11.40
N ALA A 18 0.62 5.57 11.47
CA ALA A 18 -0.65 5.97 10.87
C ALA A 18 -1.25 7.23 11.53
N THR A 19 -1.04 7.45 12.83
CA THR A 19 -1.52 8.63 13.55
C THR A 19 -0.80 9.89 13.09
N ILE A 20 0.53 9.78 12.87
CA ILE A 20 1.35 10.87 12.35
C ILE A 20 0.93 11.20 10.91
N LEU A 21 0.77 10.19 10.06
CA LEU A 21 0.31 10.39 8.69
C LEU A 21 -1.07 11.03 8.66
N GLN A 22 -2.02 10.55 9.46
CA GLN A 22 -3.38 11.08 9.50
C GLN A 22 -3.42 12.57 9.87
N ALA A 23 -2.58 13.00 10.82
CA ALA A 23 -2.52 14.41 11.22
C ALA A 23 -1.94 15.34 10.14
N GLY A 24 -1.07 14.82 9.27
CA GLY A 24 -0.43 15.58 8.18
C GLY A 24 -1.09 15.39 6.80
N MET A 25 -2.11 14.55 6.69
CA MET A 25 -2.71 14.17 5.42
C MET A 25 -3.65 15.26 4.90
N THR A 26 -3.42 15.72 3.67
CA THR A 26 -4.37 16.58 2.98
C THR A 26 -5.48 15.75 2.33
N GLU A 27 -6.59 16.38 1.98
CA GLU A 27 -7.69 15.70 1.26
C GLU A 27 -7.23 15.08 -0.07
N ALA A 28 -6.29 15.72 -0.78
CA ALA A 28 -5.73 15.18 -2.01
C ALA A 28 -4.94 13.88 -1.77
N ILE A 29 -4.14 13.83 -0.71
CA ILE A 29 -3.40 12.62 -0.32
C ILE A 29 -4.37 11.54 0.14
N ARG A 30 -5.41 11.92 0.89
CA ARG A 30 -6.45 10.98 1.34
C ARG A 30 -7.16 10.35 0.16
N ARG A 31 -7.60 11.16 -0.80
CA ARG A 31 -8.26 10.71 -2.02
C ARG A 31 -7.39 9.75 -2.82
N ARG A 32 -6.10 10.06 -2.98
CA ARG A 32 -5.16 9.14 -3.65
C ARG A 32 -5.00 7.81 -2.91
N LEU A 33 -4.94 7.87 -1.58
CA LEU A 33 -4.86 6.67 -0.76
C LEU A 33 -6.10 5.78 -0.96
N ASP A 34 -7.30 6.36 -0.99
CA ASP A 34 -8.56 5.63 -1.19
C ASP A 34 -8.73 5.11 -2.64
N GLU A 35 -8.49 5.96 -3.65
CA GLU A 35 -8.82 5.65 -5.05
C GLU A 35 -7.74 4.83 -5.78
N GLU A 36 -6.47 4.94 -5.37
CA GLU A 36 -5.35 4.34 -6.10
C GLU A 36 -4.54 3.37 -5.23
N ILE A 37 -3.95 3.85 -4.14
CA ILE A 37 -3.06 3.03 -3.32
C ILE A 37 -3.83 1.89 -2.62
N GLY A 38 -5.04 2.17 -2.15
CA GLY A 38 -5.91 1.16 -1.55
C GLY A 38 -6.28 0.04 -2.52
N VAL A 39 -6.52 0.37 -3.79
CA VAL A 39 -6.80 -0.62 -4.84
C VAL A 39 -5.57 -1.52 -5.05
N ILE A 40 -4.38 -0.93 -5.17
CA ILE A 40 -3.12 -1.66 -5.34
C ILE A 40 -2.87 -2.60 -4.15
N LEU A 41 -3.00 -2.10 -2.93
CA LEU A 41 -2.76 -2.88 -1.72
C LEU A 41 -3.80 -4.00 -1.54
N ARG A 42 -5.05 -3.79 -1.98
CA ARG A 42 -6.10 -4.82 -1.95
C ARG A 42 -5.81 -5.96 -2.92
N GLU A 43 -5.40 -5.65 -4.15
CA GLU A 43 -5.05 -6.69 -5.12
C GLU A 43 -3.79 -7.46 -4.67
N TYR A 44 -2.77 -6.76 -4.15
CA TYR A 44 -1.60 -7.41 -3.55
C TYR A 44 -1.99 -8.30 -2.35
N TYR A 45 -2.86 -7.83 -1.46
CA TYR A 45 -3.35 -8.62 -0.32
C TYR A 45 -4.09 -9.87 -0.76
N ARG A 46 -4.96 -9.74 -1.77
CA ARG A 46 -5.73 -10.85 -2.33
C ARG A 46 -4.83 -11.92 -2.93
N GLU A 47 -3.83 -11.53 -3.73
CA GLU A 47 -2.89 -12.47 -4.34
C GLU A 47 -2.08 -13.25 -3.30
N ASN A 48 -1.59 -12.57 -2.27
CA ASN A 48 -0.83 -13.21 -1.20
C ASN A 48 -1.72 -14.15 -0.35
N THR A 49 -2.98 -13.78 -0.13
CA THR A 49 -3.95 -14.62 0.62
C THR A 49 -4.38 -15.85 -0.17
N GLN A 50 -4.50 -15.73 -1.50
CA GLN A 50 -4.87 -16.84 -2.39
C GLN A 50 -3.67 -17.70 -2.80
N PHE A 51 -2.46 -17.39 -2.33
CA PHE A 51 -1.20 -18.04 -2.72
C PHE A 51 -0.97 -18.06 -4.24
N THR A 52 -1.51 -17.07 -4.95
CA THR A 52 -1.34 -16.91 -6.40
C THR A 52 -0.19 -15.97 -6.75
N GLY A 53 0.53 -15.46 -5.75
CA GLY A 53 1.52 -14.35 -5.80
C GLY A 53 2.45 -14.35 -7.01
N THR A 54 1.97 -13.79 -8.11
CA THR A 54 2.67 -13.81 -9.40
C THR A 54 2.59 -12.47 -10.11
N THR A 55 1.54 -11.67 -9.92
CA THR A 55 1.44 -10.39 -10.64
C THR A 55 1.85 -9.24 -9.72
N TRP A 56 1.12 -8.97 -8.64
CA TRP A 56 1.45 -7.87 -7.74
C TRP A 56 2.67 -8.14 -6.88
N THR A 57 2.92 -9.40 -6.48
CA THR A 57 4.14 -9.77 -5.75
C THR A 57 5.39 -9.49 -6.58
N ASP A 58 5.39 -9.87 -7.86
CA ASP A 58 6.51 -9.61 -8.77
C ASP A 58 6.67 -8.10 -9.03
N GLU A 59 5.58 -7.36 -9.21
CA GLU A 59 5.64 -5.92 -9.43
C GLU A 59 6.16 -5.17 -8.19
N PHE A 60 5.78 -5.58 -6.99
CA PHE A 60 6.33 -5.05 -5.74
C PHE A 60 7.83 -5.35 -5.63
N GLN A 61 8.24 -6.59 -5.93
CA GLN A 61 9.64 -6.98 -5.89
C GLN A 61 10.49 -6.21 -6.91
N LYS A 62 10.02 -6.04 -8.15
CA LYS A 62 10.67 -5.20 -9.18
C LYS A 62 10.81 -3.74 -8.74
N ALA A 63 9.84 -3.23 -7.98
CA ALA A 63 9.87 -1.90 -7.39
C ALA A 63 10.74 -1.78 -6.11
N GLY A 64 11.34 -2.89 -5.67
CA GLY A 64 12.11 -2.95 -4.43
C GLY A 64 11.27 -2.75 -3.17
N ILE A 65 10.03 -3.24 -3.18
CA ILE A 65 9.15 -3.35 -2.01
C ILE A 65 9.18 -4.81 -1.55
N THR A 66 9.67 -5.05 -0.35
CA THR A 66 9.70 -6.41 0.23
C THR A 66 8.32 -6.85 0.70
N GLU A 67 8.14 -8.16 0.91
CA GLU A 67 6.88 -8.69 1.44
C GLU A 67 6.49 -8.04 2.79
N ASP A 68 7.47 -7.85 3.68
CA ASP A 68 7.27 -7.19 4.96
C ASP A 68 6.86 -5.73 4.81
N GLN A 69 7.45 -5.01 3.85
CA GLN A 69 7.03 -3.64 3.53
C GLN A 69 5.61 -3.60 2.98
N GLY A 70 5.24 -4.55 2.11
CA GLY A 70 3.87 -4.68 1.61
C GLY A 70 2.86 -4.93 2.73
N LYS A 71 3.17 -5.85 3.66
CA LYS A 71 2.35 -6.13 4.85
C LYS A 71 2.24 -4.92 5.78
N ALA A 72 3.35 -4.23 6.02
CA ALA A 72 3.38 -3.02 6.84
C ALA A 72 2.53 -1.90 6.21
N ALA A 73 2.62 -1.70 4.89
CA ALA A 73 1.82 -0.73 4.16
C ALA A 73 0.31 -1.05 4.25
N ILE A 74 -0.09 -2.32 4.08
CA ILE A 74 -1.48 -2.77 4.29
C ILE A 74 -1.94 -2.44 5.71
N ALA A 75 -1.14 -2.76 6.72
CA ALA A 75 -1.49 -2.51 8.11
C ALA A 75 -1.65 -1.01 8.40
N CYS A 76 -0.77 -0.18 7.83
CA CYS A 76 -0.85 1.27 7.93
C CYS A 76 -2.12 1.82 7.25
N ALA A 77 -2.40 1.40 6.01
CA ALA A 77 -3.59 1.80 5.29
C ALA A 77 -4.90 1.41 6.02
N ARG A 78 -4.97 0.19 6.59
CA ARG A 78 -6.11 -0.22 7.42
C ARG A 78 -6.31 0.68 8.64
N ARG A 79 -5.24 1.09 9.33
CA ARG A 79 -5.32 2.04 10.46
C ARG A 79 -5.77 3.43 10.02
N LEU A 80 -5.47 3.82 8.78
CA LEU A 80 -5.98 5.04 8.16
C LEU A 80 -7.45 4.90 7.72
N GLY A 81 -8.08 3.75 7.91
CA GLY A 81 -9.49 3.50 7.57
C GLY A 81 -9.71 3.07 6.12
N ILE A 82 -8.67 2.62 5.42
CA ILE A 82 -8.80 2.05 4.08
C ILE A 82 -9.24 0.59 4.21
N ASP A 83 -10.33 0.24 3.53
CA ASP A 83 -10.82 -1.12 3.52
C ASP A 83 -9.96 -2.00 2.60
N ILE A 84 -9.15 -2.84 3.22
CA ILE A 84 -8.32 -3.85 2.56
C ILE A 84 -8.77 -5.21 3.11
N SER A 85 -9.72 -5.84 2.42
CA SER A 85 -10.29 -7.15 2.72
C SER A 85 -10.19 -8.08 1.54
#